data_AF-A0A4S8KH77-F1
#
_entry.id   AF-A0A4S8KH77-F1
#
_cell.length_a   1.000
_cell.length_b   1.000
_cell.length_c   1.000
_cell.angle_alpha   90.00
_cell.angle_beta   90.00
_cell.angle_gamma   90.00
#
_symmetry.space_group_name_H-M   'P 1'
#
loop_
_entity.id
_entity.type
_entity.pdbx_description
1 polymer ?
#
loop_
_entity_poly.entity_id
_entity_poly.type
_entity_poly.pdbx_seq_one_letter_code
_entity_poly.pdbx_strand_id
1 'polypeptide(L)'
;MISPGSRRSAYQYVPPDDGTLYFDEKHVDGSEYKGPLTTTASVVRGVTAFAAVAGKLNIPGDKMLGLAKFFLSIGVPGSTKDLFNQIDALSCLESNRQVEVTTVFGSAAPPLTVNLVQASSYDKNTPVLENQELQFDTENNIHYLDILPLKIDVGKYTLEFEISLHDPENLNIYATGGRANALAFLTGTIKVDKAQIGVFDSDAESAATMQKLDLSQDNRISLAANHLQMMRLTFQLVTPLGHNFKPHQVFLKLRHESKVEHIFALESSARQFKIILDFLGLVEKFYYLSGRYEIELAIGDAAMENSFLRVLGYVDLDLPEPPEKASRPPPQPVDPYSRFGPKPEISHIFRSPEKRPPEELSFAFLALTLVPLVGFLIGLLRLGVNFKGFPSSSVPALFSILFHAGIAAVLLLYGLFWLKLDLFTTLKALGLLGVFLIFVGHRTLSHLASTSAKLKTN
;
A
#
# COMPACT_ATOMS: atom_id res chain seq x y z
N MET A 1 30.57 30.89 -4.27
CA MET A 1 30.01 29.62 -4.78
C MET A 1 28.54 29.58 -4.38
N ILE A 2 27.68 29.46 -5.37
CA ILE A 2 26.25 29.81 -5.34
C ILE A 2 25.44 28.69 -4.66
N SER A 3 24.54 29.09 -3.76
CA SER A 3 23.59 28.22 -3.07
C SER A 3 22.60 27.60 -4.07
N PRO A 4 22.40 26.27 -4.12
CA PRO A 4 21.35 25.70 -4.94
C PRO A 4 20.01 25.88 -4.24
N GLY A 5 19.15 26.69 -4.88
CA GLY A 5 17.79 26.98 -4.44
C GLY A 5 16.88 25.76 -4.48
N SER A 6 15.96 25.75 -3.51
CA SER A 6 14.78 24.89 -3.40
C SER A 6 14.09 24.63 -4.75
N ARG A 7 14.19 23.40 -5.26
CA ARG A 7 13.32 22.91 -6.33
C ARG A 7 11.91 22.72 -5.78
N ARG A 8 11.00 23.63 -6.13
CA ARG A 8 9.56 23.42 -5.98
C ARG A 8 9.16 22.18 -6.79
N SER A 9 8.48 21.24 -6.14
CA SER A 9 7.90 20.05 -6.76
C SER A 9 6.86 20.48 -7.78
N ALA A 10 7.22 20.51 -9.07
CA ALA A 10 6.27 20.64 -10.16
C ALA A 10 5.63 19.26 -10.35
N TYR A 11 4.35 19.14 -10.02
CA TYR A 11 3.54 18.01 -10.44
C TYR A 11 3.55 17.99 -11.96
N GLN A 12 4.28 17.04 -12.55
CA GLN A 12 4.29 16.84 -13.98
C GLN A 12 2.97 16.14 -14.33
N TYR A 13 1.99 16.96 -14.72
CA TYR A 13 0.70 16.50 -15.23
C TYR A 13 0.94 15.69 -16.50
N VAL A 14 0.58 14.41 -16.48
CA VAL A 14 0.54 13.54 -17.66
C VAL A 14 -0.90 13.58 -18.18
N PRO A 15 -1.17 14.17 -19.35
CA PRO A 15 -2.52 14.25 -19.89
C PRO A 15 -3.06 12.86 -20.26
N PRO A 16 -4.40 12.70 -20.30
CA PRO A 16 -5.01 11.52 -20.89
C PRO A 16 -4.60 11.37 -22.36
N ASP A 17 -4.30 10.13 -22.77
CA ASP A 17 -3.85 9.76 -24.11
C ASP A 17 -5.04 9.70 -25.10
N ASP A 18 -5.80 10.79 -25.20
CA ASP A 18 -7.05 10.89 -25.96
C ASP A 18 -6.92 11.70 -27.26
N GLY A 19 -5.68 11.99 -27.70
CA GLY A 19 -5.39 12.73 -28.93
C GLY A 19 -5.67 14.24 -28.85
N THR A 20 -5.85 14.78 -27.63
CA THR A 20 -6.06 16.20 -27.40
C THR A 20 -4.75 17.00 -27.50
N LEU A 21 -4.78 18.06 -28.32
CA LEU A 21 -3.65 18.97 -28.54
C LEU A 21 -3.82 20.18 -27.61
N TYR A 22 -2.92 20.34 -26.65
CA TYR A 22 -2.83 21.51 -25.77
C TYR A 22 -1.50 22.23 -26.03
N PHE A 23 -1.44 23.52 -25.69
CA PHE A 23 -0.26 24.33 -25.96
C PHE A 23 0.74 24.16 -24.82
N ASP A 24 1.82 23.43 -25.10
CA ASP A 24 2.98 23.33 -24.22
C ASP A 24 4.04 24.33 -24.68
N GLU A 25 4.48 25.20 -23.77
CA GLU A 25 5.43 26.26 -24.08
C GLU A 25 6.86 25.76 -23.80
N LYS A 26 7.64 25.58 -24.87
CA LYS A 26 9.06 25.23 -24.76
C LYS A 26 9.86 26.50 -24.43
N HIS A 27 10.78 26.40 -23.47
CA HIS A 27 11.63 27.51 -23.01
C HIS A 27 12.22 28.32 -24.18
N VAL A 28 11.79 29.58 -24.31
CA VAL A 28 12.48 30.60 -25.10
C VAL A 28 12.62 31.83 -24.19
N ASP A 29 13.84 32.05 -23.72
CA ASP A 29 14.31 33.20 -22.93
C ASP A 29 13.64 33.51 -21.57
N GLY A 30 14.13 32.81 -20.54
CA GLY A 30 14.70 33.40 -19.31
C GLY A 30 13.88 34.27 -18.35
N SER A 31 12.68 34.77 -18.66
CA SER A 31 12.02 35.78 -17.80
C SER A 31 10.61 35.47 -17.30
N GLU A 32 9.80 34.63 -17.96
CA GLU A 32 8.51 34.17 -17.41
C GLU A 32 8.20 32.73 -17.85
N TYR A 33 8.20 31.77 -16.93
CA TYR A 33 7.61 30.45 -17.19
C TYR A 33 6.09 30.57 -17.09
N LYS A 34 5.39 30.52 -18.22
CA LYS A 34 3.94 30.33 -18.27
C LYS A 34 3.68 28.83 -18.43
N GLY A 35 2.95 28.26 -17.46
CA GLY A 35 2.60 26.85 -17.52
C GLY A 35 1.62 26.56 -18.68
N PRO A 36 1.52 25.30 -19.12
CA PRO A 36 0.68 24.90 -20.25
C PRO A 36 -0.79 25.32 -20.10
N LEU A 37 -1.29 25.42 -18.86
CA LEU A 37 -2.63 25.94 -18.55
C LEU A 37 -2.78 27.42 -18.97
N THR A 38 -1.84 28.28 -18.56
CA THR A 38 -1.92 29.72 -18.85
C THR A 38 -1.79 29.99 -20.35
N THR A 39 -0.91 29.25 -21.02
CA THR A 39 -0.68 29.39 -22.46
C THR A 39 -1.90 28.90 -23.25
N THR A 40 -2.43 27.72 -22.92
CA THR A 40 -3.67 27.20 -23.54
C THR A 40 -4.86 28.12 -23.27
N ALA A 41 -5.02 28.65 -22.06
CA ALA A 41 -6.10 29.60 -21.72
C ALA A 41 -6.00 30.91 -22.52
N SER A 42 -4.78 31.44 -22.68
CA SER A 42 -4.54 32.66 -23.46
C SER A 42 -4.87 32.45 -24.94
N VAL A 43 -4.56 31.28 -25.49
CA VAL A 43 -4.92 30.93 -26.87
C VAL A 43 -6.44 30.83 -27.01
N VAL A 44 -7.13 30.12 -26.11
CA VAL A 44 -8.60 30.02 -26.13
C VAL A 44 -9.22 31.42 -26.06
N ARG A 45 -8.78 32.26 -25.13
CA ARG A 45 -9.26 33.65 -25.02
C ARG A 45 -9.00 34.45 -26.31
N GLY A 46 -7.80 34.35 -26.88
CA GLY A 46 -7.45 35.07 -28.11
C GLY A 46 -8.27 34.61 -29.31
N VAL A 47 -8.51 33.31 -29.41
CA VAL A 47 -9.33 32.69 -30.46
C VAL A 47 -10.80 33.11 -30.32
N THR A 48 -11.35 33.08 -29.10
CA THR A 48 -12.74 33.51 -28.84
C THR A 48 -12.91 35.01 -29.07
N ALA A 49 -11.96 35.84 -28.64
CA ALA A 49 -11.98 37.28 -28.90
C ALA A 49 -11.86 37.60 -30.39
N PHE A 50 -11.05 36.85 -31.13
CA PHE A 50 -10.95 36.98 -32.57
C PHE A 50 -12.25 36.55 -33.27
N ALA A 51 -12.85 35.43 -32.85
CA ALA A 51 -14.13 34.96 -33.37
C ALA A 51 -15.25 36.00 -33.18
N ALA A 52 -15.29 36.68 -32.03
CA ALA A 52 -16.25 37.75 -31.75
C ALA A 52 -16.12 38.97 -32.69
N VAL A 53 -14.93 39.22 -33.24
CA VAL A 53 -14.66 40.35 -34.16
C VAL A 53 -14.75 39.94 -35.63
N ALA A 54 -14.33 38.70 -35.96
CA ALA A 54 -14.25 38.19 -37.33
C ALA A 54 -15.54 37.52 -37.82
N GLY A 55 -16.54 37.34 -36.94
CA GLY A 55 -17.88 36.88 -37.30
C GLY A 55 -18.03 35.41 -37.67
N LYS A 56 -16.94 34.65 -37.86
CA LYS A 56 -16.99 33.18 -38.00
C LYS A 56 -15.62 32.52 -37.82
N LEU A 57 -15.53 31.63 -36.83
CA LEU A 57 -14.41 30.71 -36.68
C LEU A 57 -14.97 29.30 -36.39
N ASN A 58 -14.93 28.43 -37.39
CA ASN A 58 -15.40 27.06 -37.25
C ASN A 58 -14.30 26.21 -36.58
N ILE A 59 -14.34 26.09 -35.25
CA ILE A 59 -13.47 25.19 -34.51
C ILE A 59 -14.19 23.84 -34.40
N PRO A 60 -13.57 22.72 -34.83
CA PRO A 60 -14.16 21.40 -34.68
C PRO A 60 -14.54 21.09 -33.23
N GLY A 61 -15.77 20.59 -33.00
CA GLY A 61 -16.30 20.35 -31.66
C GLY A 61 -15.52 19.33 -30.84
N ASP A 62 -14.85 18.36 -31.48
CA ASP A 62 -13.92 17.42 -30.85
C ASP A 62 -12.71 18.12 -30.23
N LYS A 63 -12.20 19.19 -30.86
CA LYS A 63 -11.09 20.01 -30.35
C LYS A 63 -11.54 20.90 -29.20
N MET A 64 -12.73 21.49 -29.27
CA MET A 64 -13.30 22.25 -28.15
C MET A 64 -13.53 21.34 -26.93
N LEU A 65 -14.10 20.15 -27.15
CA LEU A 65 -14.30 19.15 -26.09
C LEU A 65 -12.97 18.71 -25.48
N GLY A 66 -11.94 18.54 -26.31
CA GLY A 66 -10.58 18.24 -25.87
C GLY A 66 -9.98 19.31 -24.95
N LEU A 67 -10.14 20.58 -25.33
CA LEU A 67 -9.68 21.72 -24.52
C LEU A 67 -10.47 21.84 -23.22
N ALA A 68 -11.79 21.64 -23.25
CA ALA A 68 -12.62 21.63 -22.05
C ALA A 68 -12.21 20.50 -21.08
N LYS A 69 -11.98 19.29 -21.60
CA LYS A 69 -11.46 18.16 -20.82
C LYS A 69 -10.11 18.48 -20.19
N PHE A 70 -9.19 19.09 -20.95
CA PHE A 70 -7.88 19.52 -20.44
C PHE A 70 -8.01 20.50 -19.27
N PHE A 71 -8.88 21.51 -19.36
CA PHE A 71 -9.07 22.43 -18.25
C PHE A 71 -9.74 21.75 -17.05
N LEU A 72 -10.74 20.89 -17.26
CA LEU A 72 -11.46 20.21 -16.16
C LEU A 72 -10.59 19.17 -15.44
N SER A 73 -9.68 18.49 -16.16
CA SER A 73 -8.82 17.44 -15.57
C SER A 73 -7.72 17.98 -14.67
N ILE A 74 -7.40 19.27 -14.76
CA ILE A 74 -6.38 19.92 -13.90
C ILE A 74 -6.92 20.12 -12.47
N GLY A 75 -8.24 20.07 -12.26
CA GLY A 75 -8.85 20.26 -10.94
C GLY A 75 -8.66 21.70 -10.44
N VAL A 76 -8.29 21.86 -9.16
CA VAL A 76 -8.00 23.18 -8.56
C VAL A 76 -6.49 23.46 -8.68
N PRO A 77 -6.05 24.38 -9.56
CA PRO A 77 -4.64 24.72 -9.71
C PRO A 77 -4.09 25.40 -8.46
N GLY A 78 -2.79 25.21 -8.21
CA GLY A 78 -2.12 25.71 -7.01
C GLY A 78 -1.91 27.24 -6.95
N SER A 79 -2.32 27.99 -7.98
CA SER A 79 -2.22 29.45 -8.03
C SER A 79 -3.55 30.10 -8.41
N THR A 80 -3.88 31.23 -7.77
CA THR A 80 -5.11 31.99 -8.05
C THR A 80 -5.15 32.53 -9.48
N LYS A 81 -3.98 32.83 -10.07
CA LYS A 81 -3.86 33.29 -11.46
C LYS A 81 -4.21 32.17 -12.45
N ASP A 82 -3.73 30.96 -12.20
CA ASP A 82 -4.06 29.79 -13.02
C ASP A 82 -5.54 29.42 -12.85
N LEU A 83 -6.09 29.51 -11.64
CA LEU A 83 -7.53 29.29 -11.41
C LEU A 83 -8.38 30.28 -12.21
N PHE A 84 -8.02 31.56 -12.21
CA PHE A 84 -8.71 32.58 -13.01
C PHE A 84 -8.63 32.26 -14.51
N ASN A 85 -7.44 31.95 -15.03
CA ASN A 85 -7.23 31.62 -16.44
C ASN A 85 -8.04 30.38 -16.87
N GLN A 86 -8.13 29.38 -16.00
CA GLN A 86 -8.91 28.16 -16.23
C GLN A 86 -10.41 28.44 -16.29
N ILE A 87 -10.95 29.18 -15.31
CA ILE A 87 -12.38 29.52 -15.26
C ILE A 87 -12.76 30.39 -16.46
N ASP A 88 -11.94 31.38 -16.78
CA ASP A 88 -12.19 32.27 -17.92
C ASP A 88 -12.15 31.51 -19.25
N ALA A 89 -11.15 30.65 -19.47
CA ALA A 89 -11.10 29.83 -20.68
C ALA A 89 -12.28 28.86 -20.79
N LEU A 90 -12.73 28.27 -19.68
CA LEU A 90 -13.94 27.45 -19.63
C LEU A 90 -15.20 28.26 -19.96
N SER A 91 -15.31 29.50 -19.47
CA SER A 91 -16.43 30.39 -19.81
C SER A 91 -16.44 30.76 -21.30
N CYS A 92 -15.27 30.91 -21.92
CA CYS A 92 -15.14 31.09 -23.37
C CYS A 92 -15.55 29.87 -24.19
N LEU A 93 -15.56 28.67 -23.59
CA LEU A 93 -16.00 27.41 -24.20
C LEU A 93 -17.49 27.12 -23.91
N GLU A 94 -18.09 27.79 -22.92
CA GLU A 94 -19.47 27.59 -22.48
C GLU A 94 -20.51 28.16 -23.47
N SER A 95 -20.12 29.06 -24.38
CA SER A 95 -21.03 29.75 -25.32
C SER A 95 -21.70 28.86 -26.40
N ASN A 96 -21.68 27.54 -26.25
CA ASN A 96 -22.08 26.56 -27.25
C ASN A 96 -23.48 25.94 -27.01
N ARG A 97 -24.49 26.72 -26.62
CA ARG A 97 -25.92 26.29 -26.66
C ARG A 97 -26.52 26.36 -28.08
N GLN A 98 -25.65 26.30 -29.08
CA GLN A 98 -25.91 26.73 -30.45
C GLN A 98 -25.79 25.52 -31.37
N VAL A 99 -26.83 25.24 -32.13
CA VAL A 99 -26.84 24.25 -33.21
C VAL A 99 -26.62 25.00 -34.51
N GLU A 100 -25.41 24.90 -35.07
CA GLU A 100 -25.09 25.49 -36.37
C GLU A 100 -25.37 24.47 -37.47
N VAL A 101 -26.05 24.91 -38.53
CA VAL A 101 -26.26 24.11 -39.75
C VAL A 101 -25.43 24.71 -40.87
N THR A 102 -24.51 23.92 -41.41
CA THR A 102 -23.67 24.30 -42.55
C THR A 102 -23.87 23.35 -43.72
N THR A 103 -23.54 23.81 -44.92
CA THR A 103 -23.42 22.90 -46.07
C THR A 103 -22.20 21.98 -45.89
N VAL A 104 -22.10 20.92 -46.70
CA VAL A 104 -20.95 19.99 -46.72
C VAL A 104 -19.62 20.71 -46.96
N PHE A 105 -19.65 21.88 -47.60
CA PHE A 105 -18.48 22.72 -47.87
C PHE A 105 -18.27 23.84 -46.83
N GLY A 106 -19.01 23.83 -45.72
CA GLY A 106 -18.88 24.79 -44.62
C GLY A 106 -19.46 26.18 -44.92
N SER A 107 -20.24 26.35 -45.99
CA SER A 107 -20.94 27.61 -46.28
C SER A 107 -22.28 27.71 -45.53
N ALA A 108 -22.83 28.92 -45.44
CA ALA A 108 -24.11 29.18 -44.80
C ALA A 108 -25.24 28.38 -45.47
N ALA A 109 -26.09 27.75 -44.66
CA ALA A 109 -27.21 26.98 -45.15
C ALA A 109 -28.37 27.90 -45.63
N PRO A 110 -29.20 27.44 -46.60
CA PRO A 110 -30.40 28.17 -47.01
C PRO A 110 -31.44 28.25 -45.86
N PRO A 111 -32.46 29.12 -45.95
CA PRO A 111 -33.52 29.21 -44.94
C PRO A 111 -34.14 27.84 -44.64
N LEU A 112 -33.99 27.41 -43.38
CA LEU A 112 -34.37 26.09 -42.91
C LEU A 112 -34.86 26.15 -41.47
N THR A 113 -35.67 25.17 -41.10
CA THR A 113 -36.11 24.90 -39.74
C THR A 113 -35.39 23.66 -39.23
N VAL A 114 -34.79 23.75 -38.05
CA VAL A 114 -34.21 22.61 -37.33
C VAL A 114 -35.22 22.15 -36.28
N ASN A 115 -35.63 20.89 -36.38
CA ASN A 115 -36.52 20.26 -35.43
C ASN A 115 -35.73 19.25 -34.59
N LEU A 116 -35.86 19.34 -33.27
CA LEU A 116 -35.54 18.24 -32.38
C LEU A 116 -36.68 17.22 -32.49
N VAL A 117 -36.45 16.15 -33.25
CA VAL A 117 -37.42 15.07 -33.46
C VAL A 117 -37.67 14.35 -32.15
N GLN A 118 -36.59 14.01 -31.45
CA GLN A 118 -36.66 13.27 -30.21
C GLN A 118 -35.44 13.57 -29.32
N ALA A 119 -35.69 13.74 -28.02
CA ALA A 119 -34.67 13.58 -26.98
C ALA A 119 -34.98 12.31 -26.20
N SER A 120 -34.15 11.28 -26.35
CA SER A 120 -34.27 10.04 -25.59
C SER A 120 -33.25 10.00 -24.46
N SER A 121 -33.63 9.43 -23.33
CA SER A 121 -32.66 9.15 -22.27
C SER A 121 -31.72 8.04 -22.75
N TYR A 122 -30.43 8.18 -22.50
CA TYR A 122 -29.42 7.21 -22.96
C TYR A 122 -29.71 5.78 -22.46
N ASP A 123 -30.18 5.65 -21.21
CA ASP A 123 -30.45 4.34 -20.59
C ASP A 123 -31.84 3.79 -20.92
N LYS A 124 -32.78 4.68 -21.23
CA LYS A 124 -34.16 4.34 -21.56
C LYS A 124 -34.46 4.99 -22.88
N ASN A 125 -34.49 4.19 -23.95
CA ASN A 125 -34.80 4.62 -25.32
C ASN A 125 -36.24 5.16 -25.50
N THR A 126 -36.88 5.56 -24.39
CA THR A 126 -38.14 6.28 -24.34
C THR A 126 -37.90 7.76 -24.64
N PRO A 127 -38.66 8.35 -25.57
CA PRO A 127 -38.67 9.79 -25.81
C PRO A 127 -39.10 10.53 -24.54
N VAL A 128 -38.26 11.46 -24.07
CA VAL A 128 -38.59 12.38 -22.97
C VAL A 128 -39.17 13.68 -23.53
N LEU A 129 -38.80 14.02 -24.75
CA LEU A 129 -39.29 15.18 -25.49
C LEU A 129 -39.34 14.82 -26.98
N GLU A 130 -40.37 15.28 -27.68
CA GLU A 130 -40.56 15.05 -29.12
C GLU A 130 -41.01 16.34 -29.81
N ASN A 131 -40.61 16.48 -31.08
CA ASN A 131 -41.09 17.49 -32.02
C ASN A 131 -41.01 18.93 -31.49
N GLN A 132 -39.82 19.38 -31.12
CA GLN A 132 -39.59 20.77 -30.74
C GLN A 132 -38.81 21.53 -31.80
N GLU A 133 -39.38 22.62 -32.28
CA GLU A 133 -38.71 23.52 -33.21
C GLU A 133 -37.68 24.39 -32.46
N LEU A 134 -36.46 24.47 -32.99
CA LEU A 134 -35.41 25.32 -32.43
C LEU A 134 -35.66 26.78 -32.79
N GLN A 135 -35.37 27.69 -31.86
CA GLN A 135 -35.49 29.12 -32.12
C GLN A 135 -34.34 29.57 -33.01
N PHE A 136 -34.66 30.38 -34.03
CA PHE A 136 -33.68 30.90 -34.97
C PHE A 136 -33.33 32.35 -34.61
N ASP A 137 -32.06 32.59 -34.32
CA ASP A 137 -31.51 33.93 -34.18
C ASP A 137 -31.09 34.47 -35.55
N THR A 138 -31.78 35.52 -36.00
CA THR A 138 -31.56 36.17 -37.30
C THR A 138 -30.28 37.00 -37.36
N GLU A 139 -29.72 37.43 -36.22
CA GLU A 139 -28.50 38.24 -36.20
C GLU A 139 -27.24 37.38 -36.37
N ASN A 140 -27.24 36.19 -35.79
CA ASN A 140 -26.08 35.30 -35.80
C ASN A 140 -26.21 34.12 -36.79
N ASN A 141 -27.40 33.90 -37.37
CA ASN A 141 -27.73 32.75 -38.23
C ASN A 141 -27.57 31.40 -37.50
N ILE A 142 -28.10 31.33 -36.27
CA ILE A 142 -27.89 30.21 -35.34
C ILE A 142 -29.23 29.68 -34.83
N HIS A 143 -29.36 28.37 -34.74
CA HIS A 143 -30.49 27.73 -34.07
C HIS A 143 -30.11 27.42 -32.63
N TYR A 144 -30.94 27.81 -31.66
CA TYR A 144 -30.71 27.48 -30.26
C TYR A 144 -31.93 26.82 -29.64
N LEU A 145 -31.66 25.99 -28.64
CA LEU A 145 -32.67 25.32 -27.84
C LEU A 145 -32.62 25.87 -26.42
N ASP A 146 -33.68 26.54 -26.00
CA ASP A 146 -33.84 26.94 -24.61
C ASP A 146 -34.22 25.72 -23.76
N ILE A 147 -33.28 25.30 -22.92
CA ILE A 147 -33.42 24.12 -22.05
C ILE A 147 -34.20 24.44 -20.77
N LEU A 148 -34.28 25.70 -20.37
CA LEU A 148 -34.96 26.13 -19.14
C LEU A 148 -36.48 25.85 -19.09
N PRO A 149 -37.28 26.08 -20.15
CA PRO A 149 -38.70 25.73 -20.17
C PRO A 149 -38.95 24.23 -20.31
N LEU A 150 -37.92 23.47 -20.71
CA LEU A 150 -37.97 22.02 -20.84
C LEU A 150 -37.78 21.40 -19.47
N LYS A 151 -38.87 20.90 -18.87
CA LYS A 151 -38.86 20.16 -17.59
C LYS A 151 -38.20 18.78 -17.72
N ILE A 152 -37.00 18.74 -18.31
CA ILE A 152 -36.17 17.56 -18.51
C ILE A 152 -35.33 17.37 -17.24
N ASP A 153 -35.20 16.11 -16.83
CA ASP A 153 -34.48 15.77 -15.63
C ASP A 153 -32.97 15.66 -15.84
N VAL A 154 -32.20 15.68 -14.76
CA VAL A 154 -30.73 15.54 -14.81
C VAL A 154 -30.36 14.17 -15.37
N GLY A 155 -29.48 14.12 -16.37
CA GLY A 155 -29.11 12.86 -17.00
C GLY A 155 -28.40 12.97 -18.34
N LYS A 156 -28.23 11.81 -18.98
CA LYS A 156 -27.59 11.66 -20.29
C LYS A 156 -28.68 11.49 -21.36
N TYR A 157 -28.58 12.27 -22.42
CA TYR A 157 -29.58 12.32 -23.47
C TYR A 157 -28.95 12.17 -24.85
N THR A 158 -29.66 11.47 -25.73
CA THR A 158 -29.41 11.45 -27.16
C THR A 158 -30.44 12.36 -27.82
N LEU A 159 -29.96 13.41 -28.47
CA LEU A 159 -30.77 14.39 -29.20
C LEU A 159 -30.74 14.04 -30.68
N GLU A 160 -31.90 13.81 -31.27
CA GLU A 160 -32.08 13.53 -32.70
C GLU A 160 -32.66 14.76 -33.39
N PHE A 161 -31.89 15.36 -34.28
CA PHE A 161 -32.26 16.55 -35.04
C PHE A 161 -32.59 16.20 -36.49
N GLU A 162 -33.60 16.86 -37.04
CA GLU A 162 -33.99 16.78 -38.45
C GLU A 162 -34.17 18.19 -39.02
N ILE A 163 -33.80 18.36 -40.28
CA ILE A 163 -33.79 19.65 -40.97
C ILE A 163 -34.89 19.65 -42.02
N SER A 164 -35.69 20.72 -42.03
CA SER A 164 -36.72 20.97 -43.04
C SER A 164 -36.44 22.28 -43.76
N LEU A 165 -36.32 22.25 -45.09
CA LEU A 165 -36.09 23.43 -45.93
C LEU A 165 -37.41 24.19 -46.09
N HIS A 166 -37.38 25.53 -46.00
CA HIS A 166 -38.59 26.35 -46.14
C HIS A 166 -39.13 26.36 -47.57
N ASP A 167 -38.24 26.28 -48.56
CA ASP A 167 -38.60 26.26 -49.98
C ASP A 167 -38.43 24.84 -50.55
N PRO A 168 -39.50 24.21 -51.07
CA PRO A 168 -39.42 22.88 -51.68
C PRO A 168 -38.55 22.83 -52.94
N GLU A 169 -38.28 23.95 -53.62
CA GLU A 169 -37.38 23.96 -54.78
C GLU A 169 -35.91 23.72 -54.40
N ASN A 170 -35.54 24.06 -53.15
CA ASN A 170 -34.19 23.84 -52.62
C ASN A 170 -33.84 22.36 -52.43
N LEU A 171 -34.83 21.45 -52.42
CA LEU A 171 -34.61 19.99 -52.37
C LEU A 171 -33.90 19.46 -53.63
N ASN A 172 -33.98 20.17 -54.76
CA ASN A 172 -33.28 19.79 -55.98
C ASN A 172 -31.80 20.22 -56.01
N ILE A 173 -31.41 21.10 -55.09
CA ILE A 173 -30.08 21.74 -55.02
C ILE A 173 -29.29 21.22 -53.81
N TYR A 174 -29.96 20.98 -52.68
CA TYR A 174 -29.35 20.56 -51.42
C TYR A 174 -29.91 19.22 -50.94
N ALA A 175 -29.01 18.30 -50.59
CA ALA A 175 -29.37 17.06 -49.90
C ALA A 175 -29.39 17.29 -48.38
N THR A 176 -30.51 17.00 -47.73
CA THR A 176 -30.59 16.99 -46.25
C THR A 176 -30.08 15.64 -45.73
N GLY A 177 -29.19 15.66 -44.74
CA GLY A 177 -28.48 14.47 -44.23
C GLY A 177 -29.32 13.44 -43.45
N GLY A 178 -30.64 13.44 -43.59
CA GLY A 178 -31.53 12.67 -42.73
C GLY A 178 -31.49 13.17 -41.28
N ARG A 179 -31.47 12.23 -40.32
CA ARG A 179 -31.46 12.54 -38.88
C ARG A 179 -30.05 12.55 -38.31
N ALA A 180 -29.73 13.58 -37.54
CA ALA A 180 -28.44 13.77 -36.89
C ALA A 180 -28.55 13.52 -35.38
N ASN A 181 -27.68 12.66 -34.84
CA ASN A 181 -27.66 12.34 -33.40
C ASN A 181 -26.53 13.08 -32.68
N ALA A 182 -26.85 13.71 -31.55
CA ALA A 182 -25.88 14.33 -30.66
C ALA A 182 -26.06 13.81 -29.22
N LEU A 183 -24.96 13.68 -28.48
CA LEU A 183 -24.99 13.33 -27.05
C LEU A 183 -24.90 14.60 -26.22
N ALA A 184 -25.80 14.73 -25.24
CA ALA A 184 -25.82 15.85 -24.31
C ALA A 184 -25.96 15.37 -22.87
N PHE A 185 -25.32 16.10 -21.95
CA PHE A 185 -25.47 15.91 -20.50
C PHE A 185 -26.24 17.11 -19.97
N LEU A 186 -27.40 16.85 -19.36
CA LEU A 186 -28.09 17.87 -18.59
C LEU A 186 -27.63 17.75 -17.15
N THR A 187 -26.92 18.77 -16.67
CA THR A 187 -26.34 18.78 -15.33
C THR A 187 -27.29 19.37 -14.30
N GLY A 188 -27.14 18.96 -13.04
CA GLY A 188 -27.85 19.61 -11.93
C GLY A 188 -27.38 19.14 -10.55
N THR A 189 -27.87 19.84 -9.53
CA THR A 189 -27.59 19.52 -8.12
C THR A 189 -28.52 18.41 -7.63
N ILE A 190 -27.94 17.29 -7.18
CA ILE A 190 -28.67 16.13 -6.67
C ILE A 190 -28.77 16.17 -5.15
N LYS A 191 -29.98 16.01 -4.61
CA LYS A 191 -30.21 15.98 -3.16
C LYS A 191 -30.14 14.55 -2.65
N VAL A 192 -29.42 14.35 -1.53
CA VAL A 192 -29.51 13.10 -0.78
C VAL A 192 -30.66 13.18 0.21
N ASP A 193 -31.61 12.26 0.09
CA ASP A 193 -32.79 12.16 0.97
C ASP A 193 -32.81 10.84 1.73
N LYS A 194 -33.50 10.84 2.88
CA LYS A 194 -33.70 9.66 3.76
C LYS A 194 -32.42 8.87 4.06
N ALA A 195 -31.29 9.55 4.22
CA ALA A 195 -30.04 8.91 4.61
C ALA A 195 -30.13 8.41 6.07
N GLN A 196 -29.83 7.13 6.28
CA GLN A 196 -29.87 6.47 7.59
C GLN A 196 -28.75 5.45 7.68
N ILE A 197 -28.11 5.36 8.85
CA ILE A 197 -27.14 4.33 9.18
C ILE A 197 -27.50 3.66 10.51
N GLY A 198 -27.14 2.40 10.67
CA GLY A 198 -27.28 1.72 11.96
C GLY A 198 -26.54 0.40 12.01
N VAL A 199 -26.31 -0.07 13.23
CA VAL A 199 -25.76 -1.40 13.54
C VAL A 199 -26.91 -2.25 14.10
N PHE A 200 -26.99 -3.50 13.68
CA PHE A 200 -28.06 -4.43 14.05
C PHE A 200 -27.51 -5.84 14.28
N ASP A 201 -28.12 -6.58 15.19
CA ASP A 201 -27.82 -8.00 15.37
C ASP A 201 -28.41 -8.81 14.19
N SER A 202 -27.74 -9.91 13.83
CA SER A 202 -28.13 -10.79 12.71
C SER A 202 -29.59 -11.26 12.77
N ASP A 203 -30.15 -11.37 13.97
CA ASP A 203 -31.45 -12.00 14.23
C ASP A 203 -32.63 -11.01 14.22
N ALA A 204 -32.34 -9.69 14.21
CA ALA A 204 -33.33 -8.63 14.37
C ALA A 204 -33.39 -7.69 13.15
N GLU A 205 -33.97 -8.15 12.04
CA GLU A 205 -34.13 -7.32 10.83
C GLU A 205 -35.04 -6.07 11.02
N SER A 206 -35.81 -5.98 12.11
CA SER A 206 -36.95 -5.05 12.22
C SER A 206 -36.91 -4.02 13.36
N ALA A 207 -35.92 -4.01 14.27
CA ALA A 207 -35.96 -3.08 15.42
C ALA A 207 -34.59 -2.52 15.85
N ALA A 208 -33.75 -2.12 14.90
CA ALA A 208 -32.51 -1.40 15.19
C ALA A 208 -32.71 0.11 15.12
N THR A 209 -32.10 0.85 16.06
CA THR A 209 -32.11 2.32 16.10
C THR A 209 -31.27 2.85 14.94
N MET A 210 -31.90 3.13 13.81
CA MET A 210 -31.25 3.80 12.67
C MET A 210 -31.07 5.29 12.99
N GLN A 211 -29.82 5.76 12.99
CA GLN A 211 -29.54 7.18 13.07
C GLN A 211 -29.79 7.83 11.71
N LYS A 212 -30.57 8.90 11.71
CA LYS A 212 -30.77 9.73 10.51
C LYS A 212 -29.48 10.51 10.23
N LEU A 213 -28.93 10.36 9.04
CA LEU A 213 -27.80 11.16 8.59
C LEU A 213 -28.31 12.42 7.92
N ASP A 214 -27.85 13.56 8.40
CA ASP A 214 -27.96 14.82 7.67
C ASP A 214 -26.62 15.09 6.99
N LEU A 215 -26.57 14.83 5.68
CA LEU A 215 -25.39 15.09 4.86
C LEU A 215 -25.23 16.58 4.50
N SER A 216 -26.02 17.49 5.08
CA SER A 216 -25.81 18.94 4.93
C SER A 216 -24.99 19.53 6.07
N GLN A 217 -24.96 18.88 7.25
CA GLN A 217 -24.23 19.31 8.43
C GLN A 217 -22.97 18.46 8.66
N ASP A 218 -21.96 19.01 9.34
CA ASP A 218 -20.74 18.27 9.73
C ASP A 218 -20.96 17.37 10.97
N ASN A 219 -22.11 16.71 11.02
CA ASN A 219 -22.41 15.75 12.08
C ASN A 219 -21.71 14.43 11.77
N ARG A 220 -20.61 14.17 12.49
CA ARG A 220 -19.88 12.90 12.40
C ARG A 220 -20.57 11.84 13.25
N ILE A 221 -20.94 10.73 12.64
CA ILE A 221 -21.48 9.56 13.34
C ILE A 221 -20.36 8.79 14.07
N SER A 222 -20.69 8.17 15.19
CA SER A 222 -19.83 7.23 15.90
C SER A 222 -20.66 5.98 16.20
N LEU A 223 -20.23 4.86 15.66
CA LEU A 223 -20.87 3.55 15.79
C LEU A 223 -19.87 2.59 16.44
N ALA A 224 -20.38 1.56 17.10
CA ALA A 224 -19.59 0.44 17.57
C ALA A 224 -20.30 -0.84 17.12
N ALA A 225 -19.54 -1.82 16.61
CA ALA A 225 -20.07 -3.10 16.20
C ALA A 225 -19.08 -4.23 16.48
N ASN A 226 -19.60 -5.42 16.80
CA ASN A 226 -18.81 -6.65 16.87
C ASN A 226 -18.94 -7.46 15.58
N HIS A 227 -18.20 -8.56 15.49
CA HIS A 227 -18.22 -9.48 14.35
C HIS A 227 -19.56 -10.22 14.12
N LEU A 228 -20.47 -10.29 15.10
CA LEU A 228 -21.79 -10.92 14.95
C LEU A 228 -22.86 -9.93 14.47
N GLN A 229 -22.54 -8.64 14.51
CA GLN A 229 -23.42 -7.56 14.09
C GLN A 229 -23.23 -7.23 12.62
N MET A 230 -24.22 -6.54 12.09
CA MET A 230 -24.23 -6.04 10.72
C MET A 230 -24.44 -4.54 10.73
N MET A 231 -23.85 -3.83 9.76
CA MET A 231 -24.07 -2.40 9.57
C MET A 231 -24.88 -2.15 8.30
N ARG A 232 -25.92 -1.32 8.39
CA ARG A 232 -26.81 -0.97 7.28
C ARG A 232 -26.72 0.51 7.01
N LEU A 233 -26.50 0.87 5.75
CA LEU A 233 -26.60 2.23 5.25
C LEU A 233 -27.66 2.26 4.15
N THR A 234 -28.58 3.20 4.25
CA THR A 234 -29.64 3.44 3.26
C THR A 234 -29.76 4.92 2.94
N PHE A 235 -29.91 5.28 1.67
CA PHE A 235 -30.19 6.65 1.24
C PHE A 235 -30.85 6.68 -0.14
N GLN A 236 -31.46 7.80 -0.49
CA GLN A 236 -32.09 8.06 -1.79
C GLN A 236 -31.43 9.27 -2.44
N LEU A 237 -31.25 9.22 -3.75
CA LEU A 237 -30.75 10.35 -4.53
C LEU A 237 -31.90 10.88 -5.37
N VAL A 238 -32.18 12.18 -5.22
CA VAL A 238 -33.35 12.82 -5.80
C VAL A 238 -32.91 14.00 -6.64
N THR A 239 -33.39 14.07 -7.87
CA THR A 239 -33.15 15.17 -8.79
C THR A 239 -33.95 16.42 -8.40
N PRO A 240 -33.64 17.60 -8.97
CA PRO A 240 -34.44 18.82 -8.72
C PRO A 240 -35.93 18.66 -9.04
N LEU A 241 -36.29 17.78 -9.99
CA LEU A 241 -37.68 17.48 -10.36
C LEU A 241 -38.35 16.45 -9.44
N GLY A 242 -37.64 15.90 -8.45
CA GLY A 242 -38.19 14.96 -7.48
C GLY A 242 -38.14 13.49 -7.92
N HIS A 243 -37.46 13.16 -9.01
CA HIS A 243 -37.29 11.78 -9.46
C HIS A 243 -36.03 11.15 -8.88
N ASN A 244 -35.97 9.82 -8.90
CA ASN A 244 -34.81 9.10 -8.38
C ASN A 244 -33.65 9.17 -9.37
N PHE A 245 -32.49 9.60 -8.89
CA PHE A 245 -31.26 9.67 -9.66
C PHE A 245 -30.41 8.41 -9.45
N LYS A 246 -29.94 7.81 -10.54
CA LYS A 246 -29.01 6.68 -10.51
C LYS A 246 -27.64 7.15 -11.04
N PRO A 247 -26.71 7.56 -10.17
CA PRO A 247 -25.36 7.94 -10.59
C PRO A 247 -24.57 6.74 -11.12
N HIS A 248 -23.54 7.04 -11.90
CA HIS A 248 -22.58 6.09 -12.45
C HIS A 248 -21.74 5.42 -11.37
N GLN A 249 -21.34 6.14 -10.32
CA GLN A 249 -20.46 5.64 -9.26
C GLN A 249 -20.99 5.96 -7.87
N VAL A 250 -21.10 4.91 -7.05
CA VAL A 250 -21.42 5.00 -5.62
C VAL A 250 -20.54 4.02 -4.87
N PHE A 251 -19.68 4.55 -4.00
CA PHE A 251 -18.77 3.75 -3.19
C PHE A 251 -18.90 4.09 -1.72
N LEU A 252 -19.01 3.06 -0.90
CA LEU A 252 -18.79 3.15 0.54
C LEU A 252 -17.38 2.65 0.82
N LYS A 253 -16.56 3.50 1.44
CA LYS A 253 -15.20 3.20 1.80
C LYS A 253 -15.07 3.13 3.31
N LEU A 254 -14.45 2.07 3.79
CA LEU A 254 -14.05 1.90 5.18
C LEU A 254 -12.52 1.93 5.25
N ARG A 255 -11.97 2.89 5.99
CA ARG A 255 -10.53 3.05 6.17
C ARG A 255 -10.14 2.76 7.61
N HIS A 256 -9.37 1.69 7.81
CA HIS A 256 -8.83 1.35 9.13
C HIS A 256 -7.76 2.37 9.56
N GLU A 257 -7.52 2.51 10.86
CA GLU A 257 -6.42 3.33 11.42
C GLU A 257 -5.04 2.92 10.90
N SER A 258 -4.87 1.64 10.51
CA SER A 258 -3.68 1.16 9.79
C SER A 258 -3.69 1.52 8.31
N LYS A 259 -4.50 2.48 7.84
CA LYS A 259 -4.59 2.96 6.45
C LYS A 259 -4.95 1.90 5.41
N VAL A 260 -5.42 0.72 5.83
CA VAL A 260 -6.00 -0.28 4.92
C VAL A 260 -7.40 0.19 4.55
N GLU A 261 -7.70 0.19 3.26
CA GLU A 261 -8.95 0.69 2.72
C GLU A 261 -9.77 -0.46 2.13
N HIS A 262 -11.04 -0.52 2.49
CA HIS A 262 -12.02 -1.45 1.93
C HIS A 262 -13.08 -0.65 1.20
N ILE A 263 -13.26 -0.91 -0.10
CA ILE A 263 -14.18 -0.18 -0.96
C ILE A 263 -15.30 -1.12 -1.38
N PHE A 264 -16.54 -0.68 -1.16
CA PHE A 264 -17.76 -1.39 -1.52
C PHE A 264 -18.53 -0.59 -2.57
N ALA A 265 -18.75 -1.18 -3.73
CA ALA A 265 -19.64 -0.61 -4.75
C ALA A 265 -21.10 -0.82 -4.33
N LEU A 266 -21.91 0.22 -4.42
CA LEU A 266 -23.33 0.17 -4.09
C LEU A 266 -24.17 0.09 -5.36
N GLU A 267 -25.08 -0.87 -5.39
CA GLU A 267 -26.10 -0.95 -6.43
C GLU A 267 -27.42 -0.32 -5.95
N SER A 268 -28.16 0.28 -6.89
CA SER A 268 -29.48 0.84 -6.60
C SER A 268 -30.53 -0.26 -6.53
N SER A 269 -31.16 -0.46 -5.38
CA SER A 269 -32.28 -1.39 -5.21
C SER A 269 -33.62 -0.66 -5.29
N ALA A 270 -34.38 -0.90 -6.36
CA ALA A 270 -35.73 -0.40 -6.67
C ALA A 270 -35.93 1.14 -6.66
N ARG A 271 -35.58 1.84 -5.58
CA ARG A 271 -35.67 3.30 -5.37
C ARG A 271 -34.65 3.88 -4.39
N GLN A 272 -33.81 3.05 -3.78
CA GLN A 272 -32.86 3.48 -2.76
C GLN A 272 -31.56 2.71 -2.86
N PHE A 273 -30.49 3.35 -2.44
CA PHE A 273 -29.22 2.68 -2.20
C PHE A 273 -29.30 2.02 -0.84
N LYS A 274 -28.98 0.73 -0.79
CA LYS A 274 -28.94 -0.06 0.44
C LYS A 274 -27.70 -0.92 0.41
N ILE A 275 -26.88 -0.81 1.45
CA ILE A 275 -25.78 -1.73 1.71
C ILE A 275 -25.90 -2.29 3.11
N ILE A 276 -25.66 -3.59 3.22
CA ILE A 276 -25.55 -4.32 4.47
C ILE A 276 -24.13 -4.90 4.49
N LEU A 277 -23.35 -4.49 5.47
CA LEU A 277 -22.05 -5.10 5.77
C LEU A 277 -22.25 -6.10 6.89
N ASP A 278 -22.21 -7.38 6.54
CA ASP A 278 -22.16 -8.48 7.50
C ASP A 278 -20.71 -8.66 7.95
N PHE A 279 -20.39 -8.25 9.18
CA PHE A 279 -19.01 -8.30 9.65
C PHE A 279 -18.50 -9.73 9.81
N LEU A 280 -19.38 -10.71 10.08
CA LEU A 280 -19.00 -12.11 10.21
C LEU A 280 -18.45 -12.66 8.88
N GLY A 281 -19.16 -12.36 7.78
CA GLY A 281 -18.73 -12.72 6.43
C GLY A 281 -17.57 -11.89 5.89
N LEU A 282 -17.23 -10.78 6.55
CA LEU A 282 -16.18 -9.85 6.13
C LEU A 282 -14.90 -9.94 6.96
N VAL A 283 -14.88 -10.68 8.08
CA VAL A 283 -13.72 -10.79 8.99
C VAL A 283 -12.42 -11.09 8.23
N GLU A 284 -12.43 -12.10 7.37
CA GLU A 284 -11.25 -12.49 6.59
C GLU A 284 -10.84 -11.40 5.59
N LYS A 285 -11.80 -10.70 4.98
CA LYS A 285 -11.54 -9.60 4.05
C LYS A 285 -11.03 -8.35 4.77
N PHE A 286 -11.32 -8.19 6.05
CA PHE A 286 -10.81 -7.13 6.92
C PHE A 286 -9.51 -7.53 7.62
N TYR A 287 -8.97 -8.71 7.29
CA TYR A 287 -7.71 -9.21 7.83
C TYR A 287 -7.71 -9.30 9.36
N TYR A 288 -8.89 -9.54 9.97
CA TYR A 288 -9.05 -9.63 11.43
C TYR A 288 -8.57 -8.37 12.18
N LEU A 289 -8.59 -7.21 11.51
CA LEU A 289 -8.15 -5.94 12.11
C LEU A 289 -9.28 -5.34 12.95
N SER A 290 -9.19 -5.51 14.27
CA SER A 290 -10.03 -4.76 15.21
C SER A 290 -9.50 -3.34 15.39
N GLY A 291 -10.41 -2.39 15.54
CA GLY A 291 -10.06 -0.98 15.72
C GLY A 291 -11.02 -0.03 15.04
N ARG A 292 -10.57 1.21 14.86
CA ARG A 292 -11.40 2.29 14.33
C ARG A 292 -11.35 2.32 12.80
N TYR A 293 -12.53 2.25 12.20
CA TYR A 293 -12.72 2.42 10.76
C TYR A 293 -13.44 3.73 10.46
N GLU A 294 -12.85 4.56 9.61
CA GLU A 294 -13.50 5.76 9.08
C GLU A 294 -14.43 5.39 7.93
N ILE A 295 -15.66 5.90 7.98
CA ILE A 295 -16.71 5.66 7.00
C ILE A 295 -16.75 6.86 6.04
N GLU A 296 -16.51 6.60 4.76
CA GLU A 296 -16.49 7.60 3.71
C GLU A 296 -17.44 7.19 2.57
N LEU A 297 -18.28 8.13 2.14
CA LEU A 297 -19.22 7.94 1.03
C LEU A 297 -18.78 8.78 -0.15
N ALA A 298 -18.55 8.13 -1.29
CA ALA A 298 -18.20 8.77 -2.55
C ALA A 298 -19.32 8.53 -3.57
N ILE A 299 -19.86 9.62 -4.13
CA ILE A 299 -20.91 9.60 -5.16
C ILE A 299 -20.47 10.51 -6.30
N GLY A 300 -20.51 9.98 -7.53
CA GLY A 300 -20.12 10.73 -8.72
C GLY A 300 -20.87 10.30 -9.99
N ASP A 301 -21.26 11.31 -10.78
CA ASP A 301 -21.79 11.15 -12.13
C ASP A 301 -21.39 12.37 -12.99
N ALA A 302 -21.26 12.20 -14.30
CA ALA A 302 -20.98 13.29 -15.23
C ALA A 302 -22.13 14.32 -15.31
N ALA A 303 -23.37 13.90 -15.02
CA ALA A 303 -24.53 14.78 -14.95
C ALA A 303 -24.73 15.43 -13.55
N MET A 304 -23.94 15.05 -12.54
CA MET A 304 -24.09 15.53 -11.17
C MET A 304 -23.07 16.62 -10.84
N GLU A 305 -23.55 17.85 -10.66
CA GLU A 305 -22.71 19.02 -10.38
C GLU A 305 -22.07 18.97 -8.99
N ASN A 306 -22.80 18.42 -8.03
CA ASN A 306 -22.37 18.31 -6.64
C ASN A 306 -21.86 16.90 -6.30
N SER A 307 -21.09 16.29 -7.21
CA SER A 307 -20.36 15.05 -6.92
C SER A 307 -19.46 15.26 -5.69
N PHE A 308 -19.43 14.29 -4.77
CA PHE A 308 -18.75 14.47 -3.50
C PHE A 308 -18.10 13.20 -2.96
N LEU A 309 -17.09 13.42 -2.13
CA LEU A 309 -16.47 12.43 -1.26
C LEU A 309 -16.52 12.99 0.15
N ARG A 310 -17.28 12.33 1.03
CA ARG A 310 -17.58 12.84 2.37
C ARG A 310 -17.39 11.79 3.44
N VAL A 311 -16.63 12.15 4.46
CA VAL A 311 -16.50 11.36 5.69
C VAL A 311 -17.81 11.49 6.48
N LEU A 312 -18.48 10.36 6.69
CA LEU A 312 -19.70 10.29 7.48
C LEU A 312 -19.37 10.22 8.98
N GLY A 313 -18.31 9.49 9.34
CA GLY A 313 -17.91 9.30 10.73
C GLY A 313 -17.07 8.05 10.92
N TYR A 314 -17.23 7.35 12.04
CA TYR A 314 -16.40 6.21 12.41
C TYR A 314 -17.23 5.04 12.94
N VAL A 315 -16.75 3.82 12.70
CA VAL A 315 -17.22 2.61 13.36
C VAL A 315 -16.04 1.94 14.05
N ASP A 316 -16.15 1.72 15.36
CA ASP A 316 -15.22 0.90 16.12
C ASP A 316 -15.63 -0.57 15.98
N LEU A 317 -14.79 -1.38 15.33
CA LEU A 317 -15.06 -2.78 15.04
C LEU A 317 -14.26 -3.70 15.94
N ASP A 318 -14.97 -4.62 16.60
CA ASP A 318 -14.38 -5.70 17.40
C ASP A 318 -14.49 -7.04 16.66
N LEU A 319 -13.38 -7.40 15.99
CA LEU A 319 -13.21 -8.62 15.22
C LEU A 319 -12.47 -9.69 16.05
N PRO A 320 -12.68 -10.99 15.76
CA PRO A 320 -11.98 -12.06 16.46
C PRO A 320 -10.47 -12.04 16.14
N GLU A 321 -9.68 -12.67 17.01
CA GLU A 321 -8.24 -12.80 16.78
C GLU A 321 -7.92 -13.60 15.51
N PRO A 322 -6.88 -13.20 14.75
CA PRO A 322 -6.51 -13.89 13.52
C PRO A 322 -6.03 -15.32 13.80
N PRO A 323 -6.52 -16.34 13.07
CA PRO A 323 -5.93 -17.67 13.10
C PRO A 323 -4.48 -17.66 12.58
N GLU A 324 -3.66 -18.64 12.97
CA GLU A 324 -2.23 -18.70 12.60
C GLU A 324 -1.95 -18.61 11.08
N LYS A 325 -2.92 -19.00 10.25
CA LYS A 325 -2.84 -19.00 8.78
C LYS A 325 -3.62 -17.86 8.12
N ALA A 326 -4.05 -16.85 8.86
CA ALA A 326 -4.81 -15.72 8.32
C ALA A 326 -4.03 -14.98 7.23
N SER A 327 -4.77 -14.52 6.22
CA SER A 327 -4.24 -13.57 5.23
C SER A 327 -3.82 -12.28 5.95
N ARG A 328 -2.65 -11.77 5.59
CA ARG A 328 -2.15 -10.49 6.13
C ARG A 328 -2.68 -9.34 5.29
N PRO A 329 -2.89 -8.16 5.88
CA PRO A 329 -3.27 -6.98 5.12
C PRO A 329 -2.21 -6.66 4.06
N PRO A 330 -2.61 -6.06 2.91
CA PRO A 330 -1.69 -5.69 1.86
C PRO A 330 -0.64 -4.73 2.45
N PRO A 331 0.64 -4.88 2.04
CA PRO A 331 1.67 -3.93 2.44
C PRO A 331 1.24 -2.55 1.97
N GLN A 332 1.19 -1.60 2.91
CA GLN A 332 0.87 -0.22 2.55
C GLN A 332 1.85 0.30 1.51
N PRO A 333 1.42 1.18 0.59
CA PRO A 333 2.31 1.86 -0.34
C PRO A 333 3.30 2.67 0.49
N VAL A 334 4.49 2.08 0.68
CA VAL A 334 5.63 2.77 1.26
C VAL A 334 6.10 3.77 0.21
N ASP A 335 6.53 4.95 0.65
CA ASP A 335 7.14 5.96 -0.21
C ASP A 335 8.10 5.27 -1.20
N PRO A 336 7.96 5.43 -2.54
CA PRO A 336 8.84 4.80 -3.52
C PRO A 336 10.33 4.99 -3.21
N TYR A 337 10.68 6.11 -2.55
CA TYR A 337 12.04 6.40 -2.11
C TYR A 337 12.49 5.63 -0.86
N SER A 338 11.56 5.21 0.00
CA SER A 338 11.86 4.37 1.17
C SER A 338 12.32 2.96 0.80
N ARG A 339 11.95 2.47 -0.40
CA ARG A 339 12.47 1.20 -0.96
C ARG A 339 13.98 1.22 -1.13
N PHE A 340 14.56 2.40 -1.34
CA PHE A 340 16.00 2.62 -1.50
C PHE A 340 16.68 3.10 -0.22
N GLY A 341 15.97 3.12 0.91
CA GLY A 341 16.55 3.45 2.22
C GLY A 341 17.51 2.35 2.70
N PRO A 342 18.53 2.70 3.50
CA PRO A 342 19.38 1.71 4.14
C PRO A 342 18.52 0.81 5.03
N LYS A 343 18.66 -0.51 4.86
CA LYS A 343 18.02 -1.49 5.75
C LYS A 343 18.66 -1.42 7.14
N PRO A 344 17.94 -1.79 8.21
CA PRO A 344 18.52 -1.87 9.54
C PRO A 344 19.77 -2.78 9.54
N GLU A 345 20.82 -2.34 10.23
CA GLU A 345 22.06 -3.09 10.39
C GLU A 345 21.78 -4.39 11.15
N ILE A 346 22.25 -5.52 10.60
CA ILE A 346 22.13 -6.83 11.24
C ILE A 346 23.39 -7.04 12.08
N SER A 347 23.25 -7.04 13.40
CA SER A 347 24.33 -7.41 14.31
C SER A 347 24.26 -8.90 14.65
N HIS A 348 25.38 -9.61 14.46
CA HIS A 348 25.49 -11.01 14.87
C HIS A 348 25.60 -11.10 16.40
N ILE A 349 24.57 -11.65 17.06
CA ILE A 349 24.58 -11.88 18.50
C ILE A 349 25.37 -13.16 18.79
N PHE A 350 26.56 -13.01 19.34
CA PHE A 350 27.35 -14.15 19.82
C PHE A 350 26.71 -14.76 21.06
N ARG A 351 26.87 -16.08 21.21
CA ARG A 351 26.50 -16.75 22.47
C ARG A 351 27.31 -16.13 23.60
N SER A 352 26.64 -15.77 24.70
CA SER A 352 27.32 -15.33 25.91
C SER A 352 28.23 -16.45 26.44
N PRO A 353 29.48 -16.17 26.82
CA PRO A 353 30.34 -17.15 27.47
C PRO A 353 29.67 -17.76 28.69
N GLU A 354 29.85 -19.07 28.90
CA GLU A 354 29.35 -19.75 30.09
C GLU A 354 29.99 -19.15 31.35
N LYS A 355 29.19 -18.94 32.39
CA LYS A 355 29.65 -18.37 33.65
C LYS A 355 30.53 -19.40 34.38
N ARG A 356 31.78 -19.01 34.67
CA ARG A 356 32.71 -19.83 35.47
C ARG A 356 32.41 -19.69 36.97
N PRO A 357 32.68 -20.73 37.78
CA PRO A 357 32.56 -20.64 39.23
C PRO A 357 33.58 -19.64 39.82
N PRO A 358 33.34 -19.12 41.04
CA PRO A 358 34.31 -18.28 41.74
C PRO A 358 35.63 -19.02 41.99
N GLU A 359 36.76 -18.33 41.82
CA GLU A 359 38.10 -18.92 41.96
C GLU A 359 38.36 -19.46 43.38
N GLU A 360 37.87 -18.76 44.40
CA GLU A 360 37.96 -19.15 45.80
C GLU A 360 37.39 -20.54 46.06
N LEU A 361 36.24 -20.84 45.44
CA LEU A 361 35.58 -22.13 45.56
C LEU A 361 36.44 -23.22 44.90
N SER A 362 37.00 -22.94 43.71
CA SER A 362 37.90 -23.88 43.02
C SER A 362 39.16 -24.18 43.83
N PHE A 363 39.78 -23.18 44.47
CA PHE A 363 40.94 -23.38 45.35
C PHE A 363 40.60 -24.18 46.61
N ALA A 364 39.42 -23.97 47.21
CA ALA A 364 38.97 -24.74 48.37
C ALA A 364 38.83 -26.24 48.04
N PHE A 365 38.22 -26.58 46.90
CA PHE A 365 38.10 -27.97 46.45
C PHE A 365 39.43 -28.60 46.03
N LEU A 366 40.36 -27.80 45.47
CA LEU A 366 41.72 -28.26 45.20
C LEU A 366 42.43 -28.67 46.50
N ALA A 367 42.36 -27.83 47.54
CA ALA A 367 42.93 -28.14 48.84
C ALA A 367 42.29 -29.40 49.45
N LEU A 368 40.96 -29.52 49.38
CA LEU A 368 40.24 -30.70 49.86
C LEU A 368 40.66 -31.98 49.14
N THR A 369 40.94 -31.92 47.84
CA THR A 369 41.41 -33.07 47.05
C THR A 369 42.81 -33.56 47.48
N LEU A 370 43.64 -32.68 48.05
CA LEU A 370 44.97 -33.04 48.55
C LEU A 370 44.94 -33.64 49.97
N VAL A 371 43.86 -33.45 50.74
CA VAL A 371 43.74 -33.94 52.13
C VAL A 371 43.95 -35.46 52.24
N PRO A 372 43.33 -36.32 51.39
CA PRO A 372 43.57 -37.77 51.45
C PRO A 372 45.04 -38.14 51.21
N LEU A 373 45.75 -37.43 50.33
CA LEU A 373 47.17 -37.68 50.07
C LEU A 373 48.02 -37.34 51.31
N VAL A 374 47.75 -36.19 51.95
CA VAL A 374 48.44 -35.81 53.20
C VAL A 374 48.14 -36.83 54.31
N GLY A 375 46.88 -37.24 54.44
CA GLY A 375 46.46 -38.28 55.39
C GLY A 375 47.18 -39.60 55.14
N PHE A 376 47.31 -40.03 53.89
CA PHE A 376 48.07 -41.23 53.49
C PHE A 376 49.54 -41.12 53.89
N LEU A 377 50.21 -40.00 53.62
CA LEU A 377 51.61 -39.77 53.99
C LEU A 377 51.81 -39.81 55.52
N ILE A 378 50.92 -39.16 56.29
CA ILE A 378 50.93 -39.25 57.76
C ILE A 378 50.73 -40.70 58.22
N GLY A 379 49.81 -41.43 57.58
CA GLY A 379 49.58 -42.86 57.84
C GLY A 379 50.83 -43.70 57.64
N LEU A 380 51.56 -43.50 56.53
CA LEU A 380 52.83 -44.20 56.27
C LEU A 380 53.87 -43.95 57.37
N LEU A 381 53.99 -42.70 57.84
CA LEU A 381 54.89 -42.33 58.93
C LEU A 381 54.48 -42.99 60.26
N ARG A 382 53.18 -43.01 60.57
CA ARG A 382 52.63 -43.64 61.79
C ARG A 382 52.79 -45.16 61.80
N LEU A 383 52.70 -45.80 60.63
CA LEU A 383 52.88 -47.25 60.48
C LEU A 383 54.36 -47.68 60.43
N GLY A 384 55.32 -46.73 60.42
CA GLY A 384 56.75 -47.04 60.41
C GLY A 384 57.24 -47.65 59.09
N VAL A 385 56.57 -47.34 57.98
CA VAL A 385 56.99 -47.78 56.64
C VAL A 385 58.40 -47.23 56.35
N ASN A 386 59.32 -48.11 55.96
CA ASN A 386 60.73 -47.79 55.80
C ASN A 386 61.29 -48.36 54.49
N PHE A 387 62.49 -47.91 54.12
CA PHE A 387 63.18 -48.34 52.91
C PHE A 387 64.23 -49.43 53.15
N LYS A 388 64.15 -50.18 54.27
CA LYS A 388 65.16 -51.20 54.60
C LYS A 388 65.22 -52.36 53.59
N GLY A 389 64.18 -52.54 52.77
CA GLY A 389 64.14 -53.53 51.69
C GLY A 389 64.90 -53.12 50.41
N PHE A 390 65.54 -51.95 50.38
CA PHE A 390 66.33 -51.53 49.22
C PHE A 390 67.66 -52.30 49.15
N PRO A 391 68.09 -52.82 47.98
CA PRO A 391 69.30 -53.63 47.89
C PRO A 391 70.56 -52.84 48.30
N SER A 392 71.38 -53.43 49.17
CA SER A 392 72.64 -52.81 49.64
C SER A 392 73.85 -53.12 48.75
N SER A 393 73.74 -54.13 47.88
CA SER A 393 74.80 -54.54 46.95
C SER A 393 74.84 -53.64 45.73
N SER A 394 76.02 -53.23 45.27
CA SER A 394 76.21 -52.20 44.24
C SER A 394 75.48 -52.47 42.92
N VAL A 395 75.48 -53.72 42.43
CA VAL A 395 74.85 -54.08 41.14
C VAL A 395 73.31 -54.10 41.23
N PRO A 396 72.68 -54.82 42.18
CA PRO A 396 71.22 -54.74 42.39
C PRO A 396 70.71 -53.34 42.76
N ALA A 397 71.50 -52.56 43.51
CA ALA A 397 71.16 -51.18 43.84
C ALA A 397 71.09 -50.31 42.58
N LEU A 398 72.09 -50.41 41.69
CA LEU A 398 72.11 -49.68 40.42
C LEU A 398 70.87 -49.97 39.55
N PHE A 399 70.53 -51.24 39.35
CA PHE A 399 69.33 -51.60 38.59
C PHE A 399 68.04 -51.11 39.28
N SER A 400 67.97 -51.17 40.60
CA SER A 400 66.80 -50.67 41.35
C SER A 400 66.66 -49.15 41.23
N ILE A 401 67.76 -48.39 41.28
CA ILE A 401 67.77 -46.94 41.06
C ILE A 401 67.30 -46.62 39.64
N LEU A 402 67.89 -47.28 38.63
CA LEU A 402 67.51 -47.07 37.22
C LEU A 402 66.05 -47.42 36.96
N PHE A 403 65.50 -48.44 37.64
CA PHE A 403 64.10 -48.82 37.51
C PHE A 403 63.17 -47.72 38.04
N HIS A 404 63.40 -47.24 39.27
CA HIS A 404 62.59 -46.18 39.88
C HIS A 404 62.77 -44.83 39.16
N ALA A 405 63.99 -44.50 38.73
CA ALA A 405 64.25 -43.33 37.90
C ALA A 405 63.53 -43.41 36.55
N GLY A 406 63.48 -44.59 35.93
CA GLY A 406 62.72 -44.83 34.71
C GLY A 406 61.21 -44.64 34.93
N ILE A 407 60.66 -45.12 36.04
CA ILE A 407 59.25 -44.90 36.40
C ILE A 407 58.97 -43.40 36.59
N ALA A 408 59.85 -42.70 37.32
CA ALA A 408 59.75 -41.26 37.49
C ALA A 408 59.83 -40.51 36.14
N ALA A 409 60.69 -40.94 35.22
CA ALA A 409 60.80 -40.38 33.88
C ALA A 409 59.52 -40.61 33.05
N VAL A 410 58.86 -41.76 33.19
CA VAL A 410 57.55 -42.01 32.54
C VAL A 410 56.46 -41.10 33.12
N LEU A 411 56.40 -40.93 34.45
CA LEU A 411 55.44 -40.01 35.08
C LEU A 411 55.68 -38.56 34.65
N LEU A 412 56.96 -38.14 34.56
CA LEU A 412 57.33 -36.83 34.04
C LEU A 412 56.93 -36.68 32.57
N LEU A 413 57.14 -37.71 31.74
CA LEU A 413 56.72 -37.71 30.34
C LEU A 413 55.20 -37.52 30.22
N TYR A 414 54.40 -38.15 31.08
CA TYR A 414 52.95 -37.92 31.12
C TYR A 414 52.58 -36.50 31.55
N GLY A 415 53.30 -35.93 32.52
CA GLY A 415 53.17 -34.51 32.86
C GLY A 415 53.49 -33.58 31.68
N LEU A 416 54.55 -33.86 30.94
CA LEU A 416 54.94 -33.10 29.75
C LEU A 416 53.95 -33.28 28.59
N PHE A 417 53.36 -34.46 28.43
CA PHE A 417 52.26 -34.71 27.49
C PHE A 417 51.03 -33.87 27.82
N TRP A 418 50.64 -33.82 29.09
CA TRP A 418 49.53 -32.98 29.52
C TRP A 418 49.78 -31.48 29.29
N LEU A 419 51.04 -31.03 29.46
CA LEU A 419 51.40 -29.61 29.31
C LEU A 419 51.61 -29.18 27.85
N LYS A 420 52.28 -29.99 27.02
CA LYS A 420 52.76 -29.51 25.71
C LYS A 420 53.04 -30.59 24.65
N LEU A 421 53.47 -31.80 25.01
CA LEU A 421 53.90 -32.77 23.99
C LEU A 421 52.71 -33.32 23.20
N ASP A 422 52.93 -33.58 21.92
CA ASP A 422 51.96 -34.29 21.08
C ASP A 422 51.96 -35.80 21.39
N LEU A 423 50.92 -36.49 20.91
CA LEU A 423 50.74 -37.92 21.15
C LEU A 423 51.87 -38.75 20.51
N PHE A 424 52.32 -38.40 19.31
CA PHE A 424 53.32 -39.19 18.57
C PHE A 424 54.72 -39.07 19.17
N THR A 425 55.13 -37.89 19.62
CA THR A 425 56.41 -37.68 20.30
C THR A 425 56.41 -38.37 21.65
N THR A 426 55.30 -38.26 22.40
CA THR A 426 55.12 -38.96 23.67
C THR A 426 55.20 -40.47 23.48
N LEU A 427 54.53 -41.03 22.47
CA LEU A 427 54.53 -42.46 22.21
C LEU A 427 55.90 -42.98 21.77
N LYS A 428 56.65 -42.21 20.97
CA LYS A 428 58.05 -42.56 20.61
C LYS A 428 58.96 -42.59 21.84
N ALA A 429 58.90 -41.54 22.67
CA ALA A 429 59.69 -41.47 23.90
C ALA A 429 59.30 -42.57 24.89
N LEU A 430 58.00 -42.82 25.06
CA LEU A 430 57.47 -43.89 25.90
C LEU A 430 57.87 -45.28 25.37
N GLY A 431 57.90 -45.49 24.05
CA GLY A 431 58.35 -46.73 23.44
C GLY A 431 59.81 -47.04 23.78
N LEU A 432 60.70 -46.05 23.65
CA LEU A 432 62.12 -46.20 24.03
C LEU A 432 62.29 -46.42 25.54
N LEU A 433 61.63 -45.59 26.36
CA LEU A 433 61.66 -45.73 27.82
C LEU A 433 61.04 -47.05 28.29
N GLY A 434 60.02 -47.55 27.60
CA GLY A 434 59.34 -48.81 27.91
C GLY A 434 60.24 -50.01 27.72
N VAL A 435 60.97 -50.09 26.59
CA VAL A 435 61.97 -51.16 26.36
C VAL A 435 63.05 -51.13 27.43
N PHE A 436 63.55 -49.93 27.77
CA PHE A 436 64.52 -49.74 28.85
C PHE A 436 63.98 -50.23 30.21
N LEU A 437 62.75 -49.83 30.57
CA LEU A 437 62.10 -50.22 31.83
C LEU A 437 61.84 -51.72 31.94
N ILE A 438 61.48 -52.39 30.83
CA ILE A 438 61.29 -53.85 30.80
C ILE A 438 62.60 -54.54 31.22
N PHE A 439 63.73 -54.14 30.64
CA PHE A 439 65.03 -54.75 30.95
C PHE A 439 65.46 -54.51 32.40
N VAL A 440 65.46 -53.26 32.84
CA VAL A 440 65.92 -52.89 34.19
C VAL A 440 64.96 -53.38 35.27
N GLY A 441 63.65 -53.36 35.00
CA GLY A 441 62.62 -53.93 35.86
C GLY A 441 62.73 -55.43 36.00
N HIS A 442 62.95 -56.16 34.91
CA HIS A 442 63.16 -57.60 34.96
C HIS A 442 64.35 -57.98 35.85
N ARG A 443 65.48 -57.26 35.74
CA ARG A 443 66.67 -57.47 36.59
C ARG A 443 66.38 -57.19 38.07
N THR A 444 65.67 -56.10 38.37
CA THR A 444 65.32 -55.70 39.74
C THR A 444 64.36 -56.70 40.39
N LEU A 445 63.29 -57.08 39.70
CA LEU A 445 62.28 -58.02 40.20
C LEU A 445 62.85 -59.44 40.34
N SER A 446 63.70 -59.88 39.41
CA SER A 446 64.38 -61.18 39.50
C SER A 446 65.32 -61.27 40.70
N HIS A 447 66.05 -60.17 41.00
CA HIS A 447 66.85 -60.09 42.22
C HIS A 447 65.99 -60.18 43.49
N LEU A 448 64.87 -59.45 43.53
CA LEU A 448 63.94 -59.50 44.66
C LEU A 448 63.38 -60.91 44.87
N ALA A 449 62.95 -61.58 43.79
CA ALA A 449 62.42 -62.94 43.83
C ALA A 449 63.46 -63.95 44.33
N SER A 450 64.70 -63.88 43.82
CA SER A 450 65.78 -64.78 44.27
C SER A 450 66.17 -64.56 45.72
N THR A 451 66.15 -63.32 46.21
CA THR A 451 66.40 -63.00 47.62
C THR A 451 65.29 -63.53 48.52
N SER A 452 64.03 -63.40 48.08
CA SER A 452 62.87 -63.95 48.79
C SER A 452 62.86 -65.49 48.81
N ALA A 453 63.28 -66.14 47.72
CA ALA A 453 63.42 -67.59 47.67
C ALA A 453 64.49 -68.09 48.66
N LYS A 454 65.66 -67.43 48.72
CA LYS A 454 66.72 -67.74 49.69
C LYS A 454 66.31 -67.54 51.15
N LEU A 455 65.39 -66.61 51.43
CA LEU A 455 64.82 -66.34 52.75
C LEU A 455 63.73 -67.35 53.17
N LYS A 456 63.15 -68.10 52.23
CA LYS A 456 62.16 -69.17 52.52
C LYS A 456 62.79 -70.56 52.64
N THR A 457 64.00 -70.74 52.10
CA THR A 457 64.77 -71.99 52.16
C THR A 457 65.74 -72.06 53.34
N ASN A 458 65.91 -70.95 54.06
CA ASN A 458 66.52 -70.87 55.40
C ASN A 458 65.39 -70.65 56.41
#